data_AF-A0A0W8I200-F1
#
_entry.id   AF-A0A0W8I200-F1
#
_cell.length_a   1.000
_cell.length_b   1.000
_cell.length_c   1.000
_cell.angle_alpha   90.00
_cell.angle_beta   90.00
_cell.angle_gamma   90.00
#
_symmetry.space_group_name_H-M   'P 1'
#
loop_
_entity.id
_entity.type
_entity.pdbx_description
1 polymer ?
#
loop_
_entity_poly.entity_id
_entity_poly.type
_entity_poly.pdbx_seq_one_letter_code
_entity_poly.pdbx_strand_id
1 'polypeptide(L)'
;MADPAFDASRPPDPDLLDDCVHCGFCLTTCPTYQLWGEEMDSPRGRIDQIRSASEGAPLTAATVGHLDACLGCMACVTSCPSGVRYDLLLEQTRAQVERRVTRPPRDRALRALVFALFPHPRRLRLLRGPLRAAQRSGALGLLRRTGLVGRVSPELEVMQSLAPPLGPRVTVAPRTPAQGPRRAVVGMLTGCVQREFFGEVNAATVRVLAAEGCEVVAPETQGCCGALSVHTGREEEGRTFARRLVDTFEAAGVETVVVNSAGCGSTMKEYAHLLADDPDYAARARVFADRVRDLSEILVELGPQAPRHPVAATTEPLTLAYHDACHLRHAQGVVSAPRQLLGAIPGVDLVEIPDGEICCGSAGVYNILQPEPATELGDRKAASILRTGAGLVVTANPGCLMQISRALERAGHPLPFVHTAVVLDASIRGVPLPGLPSEPRREGAVR
;
A
#
# COMPACT_ATOMS: atom_id res chain seq x y z
N MET A 1 -7.64 -39.56 -15.88
CA MET A 1 -6.98 -38.28 -16.22
C MET A 1 -6.81 -37.51 -14.93
N ALA A 2 -5.62 -36.99 -14.65
CA ALA A 2 -5.45 -36.09 -13.51
C ALA A 2 -6.34 -34.85 -13.72
N ASP A 3 -6.90 -34.33 -12.63
CA ASP A 3 -7.69 -33.10 -12.64
C ASP A 3 -6.79 -31.94 -13.11
N PRO A 4 -7.19 -31.13 -14.12
CA PRO A 4 -6.36 -30.04 -14.61
C PRO A 4 -5.98 -29.06 -13.50
N ALA A 5 -4.78 -28.47 -13.62
CA ALA A 5 -4.26 -27.51 -12.65
C ALA A 5 -5.15 -26.27 -12.48
N PHE A 6 -5.81 -25.84 -13.56
CA PHE A 6 -6.68 -24.67 -13.61
C PHE A 6 -8.12 -25.06 -13.97
N ASP A 7 -9.10 -24.44 -13.30
CA ASP A 7 -10.51 -24.54 -13.68
C ASP A 7 -10.86 -23.59 -14.84
N ALA A 8 -12.07 -23.71 -15.38
CA ALA A 8 -12.55 -22.85 -16.45
C ALA A 8 -12.87 -21.40 -15.99
N SER A 9 -12.87 -21.13 -14.67
CA SER A 9 -13.22 -19.83 -14.12
C SER A 9 -12.00 -18.90 -14.11
N ARG A 10 -11.83 -18.13 -15.20
CA ARG A 10 -10.72 -17.17 -15.36
C ARG A 10 -9.34 -17.84 -15.15
N PRO A 11 -8.97 -18.83 -15.98
CA PRO A 11 -7.62 -19.39 -15.96
C PRO A 11 -6.59 -18.32 -16.38
N PRO A 12 -5.29 -18.52 -16.10
CA PRO A 12 -4.23 -17.66 -16.62
C PRO A 12 -4.32 -17.53 -18.14
N ASP A 13 -4.23 -16.31 -18.64
CA ASP A 13 -4.36 -16.01 -20.07
C ASP A 13 -3.15 -16.56 -20.86
N PRO A 14 -3.36 -17.49 -21.82
CA PRO A 14 -2.27 -18.04 -22.64
C PRO A 14 -1.49 -16.98 -23.42
N ASP A 15 -2.16 -15.95 -23.92
CA ASP A 15 -1.50 -14.91 -24.73
C ASP A 15 -0.47 -14.14 -23.87
N LEU A 16 -0.81 -13.88 -22.61
CA LEU A 16 0.10 -13.22 -21.66
C LEU A 16 1.30 -14.09 -21.26
N LEU A 17 1.16 -15.42 -21.30
CA LEU A 17 2.28 -16.33 -21.03
C LEU A 17 3.32 -16.25 -22.13
N ASP A 18 2.87 -16.15 -23.39
CA ASP A 18 3.71 -16.18 -24.59
C ASP A 18 4.52 -14.90 -24.81
N ASP A 19 4.16 -13.79 -24.17
CA ASP A 19 4.94 -12.55 -24.16
C ASP A 19 6.33 -12.72 -23.51
N CYS A 20 6.51 -13.72 -22.64
CA CYS A 20 7.75 -13.91 -21.90
C CYS A 20 8.81 -14.63 -22.74
N VAL A 21 9.86 -13.90 -23.12
CA VAL A 21 11.02 -14.43 -23.88
C VAL A 21 12.20 -14.87 -22.99
N HIS A 22 12.00 -14.97 -21.66
CA HIS A 22 13.00 -15.42 -20.69
C HIS A 22 14.34 -14.65 -20.67
N CYS A 23 14.37 -13.39 -21.10
CA CYS A 23 15.59 -12.56 -21.21
C CYS A 23 16.28 -12.18 -19.88
N GLY A 24 15.59 -12.26 -18.74
CA GLY A 24 16.18 -12.06 -17.41
C GLY A 24 16.21 -10.61 -16.88
N PHE A 25 15.68 -9.61 -17.59
CA PHE A 25 15.61 -8.23 -17.08
C PHE A 25 14.83 -8.09 -15.77
N CYS A 26 13.87 -8.98 -15.54
CA CYS A 26 13.07 -9.01 -14.32
C CYS A 26 13.86 -9.45 -13.06
N LEU A 27 15.02 -10.10 -13.22
CA LEU A 27 15.78 -10.67 -12.11
C LEU A 27 16.36 -9.60 -11.18
N THR A 28 16.90 -8.53 -11.76
CA THR A 28 17.56 -7.45 -11.01
C THR A 28 16.58 -6.55 -10.27
N THR A 29 15.28 -6.65 -10.53
CA THR A 29 14.24 -5.87 -9.85
C THR A 29 13.33 -6.72 -8.95
N CYS A 30 13.39 -8.06 -9.08
CA CYS A 30 12.56 -8.96 -8.29
C CYS A 30 13.09 -9.05 -6.84
N PRO A 31 12.29 -8.66 -5.82
CA PRO A 31 12.77 -8.69 -4.44
C PRO A 31 13.12 -10.11 -3.96
N THR A 32 12.31 -11.12 -4.27
CA THR A 32 12.55 -12.50 -3.81
C THR A 32 13.72 -13.16 -4.50
N TYR A 33 13.93 -12.90 -5.80
CA TYR A 33 15.13 -13.37 -6.48
C TYR A 33 16.39 -12.72 -5.89
N GLN A 34 16.34 -11.43 -5.55
CA GLN A 34 17.48 -10.77 -4.93
C GLN A 34 17.80 -11.27 -3.51
N LEU A 35 16.81 -11.78 -2.76
CA LEU A 35 17.06 -12.40 -1.47
C LEU A 35 17.72 -13.78 -1.62
N TRP A 36 17.18 -14.61 -2.51
CA TRP A 36 17.47 -16.05 -2.48
C TRP A 36 18.33 -16.54 -3.64
N GLY A 37 18.43 -15.79 -4.74
CA GLY A 37 19.08 -16.23 -5.97
C GLY A 37 18.38 -17.41 -6.66
N GLU A 38 17.15 -17.72 -6.26
CA GLU A 38 16.37 -18.85 -6.76
C GLU A 38 15.54 -18.42 -7.98
N GLU A 39 15.79 -19.03 -9.12
CA GLU A 39 15.14 -18.71 -10.39
C GLU A 39 13.63 -18.96 -10.33
N MET A 40 13.19 -20.01 -9.64
CA MET A 40 11.76 -20.31 -9.48
C MET A 40 11.03 -19.24 -8.66
N ASP A 41 11.78 -18.42 -7.90
CA ASP A 41 11.29 -17.24 -7.19
C ASP A 41 11.46 -15.93 -7.97
N SER A 42 11.83 -16.02 -9.24
CA SER A 42 11.82 -14.90 -10.17
C SER A 42 10.47 -14.77 -10.89
N PRO A 43 10.17 -13.61 -11.52
CA PRO A 43 8.96 -13.47 -12.33
C PRO A 43 8.94 -14.43 -13.52
N ARG A 44 10.07 -14.59 -14.24
CA ARG A 44 10.15 -15.52 -15.38
C ARG A 44 10.07 -16.99 -14.95
N GLY A 45 10.67 -17.35 -13.80
CA GLY A 45 10.55 -18.71 -13.26
C GLY A 45 9.13 -19.01 -12.75
N ARG A 46 8.39 -18.01 -12.26
CA ARG A 46 6.96 -18.19 -11.95
C ARG A 46 6.10 -18.29 -13.20
N ILE A 47 6.40 -17.53 -14.26
CA ILE A 47 5.72 -17.68 -15.56
C ILE A 47 5.93 -19.09 -16.12
N ASP A 48 7.15 -19.64 -16.03
CA ASP A 48 7.44 -21.01 -16.44
C ASP A 48 6.61 -22.06 -15.67
N GLN A 49 6.45 -21.86 -14.36
CA GLN A 49 5.59 -22.71 -13.53
C GLN A 49 4.11 -22.60 -13.92
N ILE A 50 3.63 -21.39 -14.20
CA ILE A 50 2.25 -21.18 -14.64
C ILE A 50 2.01 -21.83 -16.01
N ARG A 51 2.97 -21.69 -16.94
CA ARG A 51 2.95 -22.35 -18.24
C ARG A 51 2.90 -23.87 -18.10
N SER A 52 3.82 -24.45 -17.34
CA SER A 52 3.84 -25.89 -17.06
C SER A 52 2.51 -26.38 -16.48
N ALA A 53 1.92 -25.62 -15.56
CA ALA A 53 0.60 -25.93 -15.00
C ALA A 53 -0.52 -25.85 -16.05
N SER A 54 -0.49 -24.85 -16.93
CA SER A 54 -1.44 -24.72 -18.05
C SER A 54 -1.38 -25.89 -19.04
N GLU A 55 -0.20 -26.50 -19.18
CA GLU A 55 0.07 -27.66 -20.04
C GLU A 55 -0.24 -29.00 -19.35
N GLY A 56 -0.72 -28.98 -18.10
CA GLY A 56 -1.20 -30.15 -17.37
C GLY A 56 -0.31 -30.61 -16.21
N ALA A 57 0.78 -29.90 -15.90
CA ALA A 57 1.54 -30.17 -14.68
C ALA A 57 0.70 -29.81 -13.43
N PRO A 58 0.78 -30.58 -12.33
CA PRO A 58 0.01 -30.27 -11.13
C PRO A 58 0.56 -29.06 -10.37
N LEU A 59 -0.32 -28.31 -9.70
CA LEU A 59 0.07 -27.29 -8.72
C LEU A 59 0.60 -27.96 -7.44
N THR A 60 1.88 -28.32 -7.44
CA THR A 60 2.54 -28.93 -6.28
C THR A 60 2.70 -27.94 -5.12
N ALA A 61 2.99 -28.45 -3.93
CA ALA A 61 3.29 -27.60 -2.77
C ALA A 61 4.51 -26.68 -3.01
N ALA A 62 5.52 -27.15 -3.76
CA ALA A 62 6.67 -26.33 -4.14
C ALA A 62 6.26 -25.19 -5.08
N THR A 63 5.48 -25.50 -6.13
CA THR A 63 4.96 -24.51 -7.08
C THR A 63 4.15 -23.43 -6.39
N VAL A 64 3.25 -23.84 -5.49
CA VAL A 64 2.44 -22.91 -4.69
C VAL A 64 3.31 -22.06 -3.77
N GLY A 65 4.36 -22.65 -3.17
CA GLY A 65 5.32 -21.92 -2.34
C GLY A 65 5.99 -20.77 -3.09
N HIS A 66 6.50 -21.01 -4.29
CA HIS A 66 7.11 -19.97 -5.12
C HIS A 66 6.10 -18.87 -5.51
N LEU A 67 4.87 -19.25 -5.88
CA LEU A 67 3.81 -18.29 -6.21
C LEU A 67 3.39 -17.43 -5.00
N ASP A 68 3.30 -18.03 -3.81
CA ASP A 68 2.96 -17.35 -2.55
C ASP A 68 4.10 -16.44 -2.06
N ALA A 69 5.35 -16.77 -2.38
CA ALA A 69 6.50 -15.91 -2.06
C ALA A 69 6.51 -14.60 -2.86
N CYS A 70 5.81 -14.52 -4.00
CA CYS A 70 5.75 -13.27 -4.75
C CYS A 70 5.08 -12.14 -3.94
N LEU A 71 5.67 -10.95 -3.87
CA LEU A 71 5.05 -9.83 -3.17
C LEU A 71 3.94 -9.15 -3.98
N GLY A 72 3.86 -9.41 -5.29
CA GLY A 72 2.97 -8.67 -6.19
C GLY A 72 3.30 -7.17 -6.17
N CYS A 73 4.57 -6.80 -6.35
CA CYS A 73 5.03 -5.40 -6.38
C CYS A 73 5.05 -4.77 -7.78
N MET A 74 4.87 -5.58 -8.82
CA MET A 74 4.85 -5.19 -10.24
C MET A 74 6.13 -4.54 -10.78
N ALA A 75 7.23 -4.52 -10.01
CA ALA A 75 8.50 -3.97 -10.49
C ALA A 75 8.98 -4.66 -11.77
N CYS A 76 8.78 -5.97 -11.86
CA CYS A 76 9.06 -6.77 -13.04
C CYS A 76 8.25 -6.40 -14.28
N VAL A 77 7.02 -5.90 -14.12
CA VAL A 77 6.18 -5.45 -15.24
C VAL A 77 6.76 -4.17 -15.82
N THR A 78 7.13 -3.21 -14.97
CA THR A 78 7.78 -1.96 -15.41
C THR A 78 9.15 -2.21 -16.06
N SER A 79 9.93 -3.17 -15.56
CA SER A 79 11.26 -3.48 -16.10
C SER A 79 11.25 -4.40 -17.32
N CYS A 80 10.10 -4.96 -17.71
CA CYS A 80 10.04 -5.91 -18.82
C CYS A 80 10.04 -5.19 -20.18
N PRO A 81 11.06 -5.39 -21.04
CA PRO A 81 11.07 -4.78 -22.37
C PRO A 81 10.00 -5.37 -23.30
N SER A 82 9.55 -6.61 -23.02
CA SER A 82 8.48 -7.28 -23.77
C SER A 82 7.07 -6.87 -23.33
N GLY A 83 6.93 -6.09 -22.25
CA GLY A 83 5.62 -5.64 -21.76
C GLY A 83 4.77 -6.73 -21.07
N VAL A 84 5.38 -7.83 -20.62
CA VAL A 84 4.68 -8.96 -19.99
C VAL A 84 3.84 -8.50 -18.81
N ARG A 85 2.54 -8.84 -18.83
CA ARG A 85 1.57 -8.55 -17.76
C ARG A 85 1.55 -9.63 -16.68
N TYR A 86 2.70 -9.79 -16.02
CA TYR A 86 2.87 -10.76 -14.93
C TYR A 86 1.94 -10.50 -13.73
N ASP A 87 1.53 -9.25 -13.52
CA ASP A 87 0.51 -8.85 -12.55
C ASP A 87 -0.80 -9.63 -12.74
N LEU A 88 -1.32 -9.69 -13.97
CA LEU A 88 -2.56 -10.40 -14.29
C LEU A 88 -2.38 -11.91 -14.17
N LEU A 89 -1.27 -12.45 -14.68
CA LEU A 89 -0.95 -13.87 -14.57
C LEU A 89 -0.88 -14.33 -13.12
N LEU A 90 -0.24 -13.54 -12.25
CA LEU A 90 -0.12 -13.86 -10.82
C LEU A 90 -1.49 -13.86 -10.14
N GLU A 91 -2.33 -12.86 -10.40
CA GLU A 91 -3.66 -12.77 -9.79
C GLU A 91 -4.59 -13.90 -10.22
N GLN A 92 -4.65 -14.17 -11.53
CA GLN A 92 -5.40 -15.29 -12.11
C GLN A 92 -4.92 -16.62 -11.50
N THR A 93 -3.60 -16.84 -11.44
CA THR A 93 -3.03 -18.06 -10.87
C THR A 93 -3.32 -18.19 -9.38
N ARG A 94 -3.20 -17.10 -8.59
CA ARG A 94 -3.51 -17.14 -7.16
C ARG A 94 -4.97 -17.46 -6.88
N ALA A 95 -5.88 -16.99 -7.73
CA ALA A 95 -7.29 -17.33 -7.62
C ALA A 95 -7.53 -18.84 -7.84
N GLN A 96 -6.82 -19.45 -8.80
CA GLN A 96 -6.83 -20.89 -9.02
C GLN A 96 -6.24 -21.65 -7.82
N VAL A 97 -5.10 -21.20 -7.28
CA VAL A 97 -4.48 -21.79 -6.08
C VAL A 97 -5.44 -21.76 -4.89
N GLU A 98 -6.09 -20.63 -4.62
CA GLU A 98 -7.01 -20.47 -3.49
C GLU A 98 -8.24 -21.39 -3.59
N ARG A 99 -8.74 -21.64 -4.81
CA ARG A 99 -9.91 -22.52 -5.03
C ARG A 99 -9.56 -24.00 -5.04
N ARG A 100 -8.39 -24.35 -5.59
CA ARG A 100 -8.07 -25.75 -5.95
C ARG A 100 -7.05 -26.41 -5.03
N VAL A 101 -6.17 -25.65 -4.39
CA VAL A 101 -5.11 -26.22 -3.55
C VAL A 101 -5.57 -26.25 -2.09
N THR A 102 -5.50 -27.43 -1.47
CA THR A 102 -5.76 -27.56 -0.03
C THR A 102 -4.54 -27.16 0.77
N ARG A 103 -4.61 -25.97 1.38
CA ARG A 103 -3.56 -25.44 2.27
C ARG A 103 -3.54 -26.16 3.63
N PRO A 104 -2.37 -26.21 4.32
CA PRO A 104 -2.27 -26.75 5.67
C PRO A 104 -3.27 -26.08 6.65
N PRO A 105 -3.79 -26.80 7.67
CA PRO A 105 -4.80 -26.26 8.58
C PRO A 105 -4.40 -24.96 9.29
N ARG A 106 -3.11 -24.82 9.66
CA ARG A 106 -2.56 -23.63 10.30
C ARG A 106 -2.63 -22.41 9.37
N ASP A 107 -2.22 -22.57 8.12
CA ASP A 107 -2.26 -21.51 7.10
C ASP A 107 -3.71 -21.09 6.82
N ARG A 108 -4.61 -22.08 6.65
CA ARG A 108 -6.04 -21.81 6.47
C ARG A 108 -6.64 -21.01 7.62
N ALA A 109 -6.34 -21.37 8.87
CA ALA A 109 -6.82 -20.67 10.04
C ALA A 109 -6.31 -19.23 10.11
N LEU A 110 -5.01 -19.02 9.85
CA LEU A 110 -4.41 -17.70 9.81
C LEU A 110 -5.02 -16.83 8.72
N ARG A 111 -5.11 -17.32 7.48
CA ARG A 111 -5.73 -16.61 6.36
C ARG A 111 -7.20 -16.28 6.66
N ALA A 112 -7.96 -17.24 7.19
CA ALA A 112 -9.35 -16.99 7.58
C ALA A 112 -9.47 -15.87 8.62
N LEU A 113 -8.59 -15.81 9.62
CA LEU A 113 -8.55 -14.73 10.61
C LEU A 113 -8.21 -13.38 9.97
N VAL A 114 -7.14 -13.35 9.16
CA VAL A 114 -6.66 -12.15 8.45
C VAL A 114 -7.78 -11.53 7.60
N PHE A 115 -8.44 -12.33 6.76
CA PHE A 115 -9.49 -11.84 5.87
C PHE A 115 -10.84 -11.64 6.56
N ALA A 116 -11.09 -12.31 7.68
CA ALA A 116 -12.21 -11.94 8.54
C ALA A 116 -11.98 -10.61 9.27
N LEU A 117 -10.75 -10.12 9.41
CA LEU A 117 -10.45 -8.93 10.19
C LEU A 117 -10.19 -7.69 9.33
N PHE A 118 -9.13 -7.70 8.52
CA PHE A 118 -8.58 -6.50 7.89
C PHE A 118 -9.48 -5.84 6.83
N PRO A 119 -10.21 -6.58 5.97
CA PRO A 119 -11.16 -5.98 5.04
C PRO A 119 -12.39 -5.35 5.70
N HIS A 120 -12.60 -5.54 7.01
CA HIS A 120 -13.84 -5.15 7.67
C HIS A 120 -13.60 -4.00 8.68
N PRO A 121 -13.78 -2.71 8.27
CA PRO A 121 -13.46 -1.57 9.12
C PRO A 121 -14.25 -1.53 10.44
N ARG A 122 -15.47 -2.08 10.48
CA ARG A 122 -16.26 -2.21 11.72
C ARG A 122 -15.58 -3.14 12.74
N ARG A 123 -14.98 -4.24 12.28
CA ARG A 123 -14.26 -5.20 13.14
C ARG A 123 -12.95 -4.59 13.63
N LEU A 124 -12.20 -3.92 12.75
CA LEU A 124 -11.01 -3.16 13.12
C LEU A 124 -11.29 -2.08 14.17
N ARG A 125 -12.40 -1.36 14.02
CA ARG A 125 -12.84 -0.35 15.00
C ARG A 125 -13.04 -0.93 16.40
N LEU A 126 -13.67 -2.11 16.49
CA LEU A 126 -13.87 -2.80 17.77
C LEU A 126 -12.53 -3.23 18.39
N LEU A 127 -11.56 -3.62 17.58
CA LEU A 127 -10.23 -4.03 18.04
C LEU A 127 -9.38 -2.87 18.59
N ARG A 128 -9.64 -1.61 18.17
CA ARG A 128 -8.87 -0.44 18.62
C ARG A 128 -8.87 -0.26 20.13
N GLY A 129 -10.00 -0.50 20.80
CA GLY A 129 -10.15 -0.30 22.25
C GLY A 129 -9.22 -1.22 23.06
N PRO A 130 -9.35 -2.54 22.93
CA PRO A 130 -8.46 -3.51 23.58
C PRO A 130 -6.99 -3.29 23.23
N LEU A 131 -6.68 -3.01 21.95
CA LEU A 131 -5.30 -2.77 21.53
C LEU A 131 -4.70 -1.51 22.18
N ARG A 132 -5.47 -0.42 22.28
CA ARG A 132 -5.05 0.81 22.96
C ARG A 132 -4.84 0.57 24.46
N ALA A 133 -5.69 -0.23 25.10
CA ALA A 133 -5.52 -0.60 26.50
C ALA A 133 -4.23 -1.41 26.72
N ALA A 134 -3.95 -2.37 25.83
CA ALA A 134 -2.74 -3.19 25.87
C ALA A 134 -1.45 -2.40 25.60
N GLN A 135 -1.50 -1.39 24.71
CA GLN A 135 -0.38 -0.45 24.50
C GLN A 135 -0.13 0.42 25.74
N ARG A 136 -1.20 0.94 26.37
CA ARG A 136 -1.10 1.80 27.55
C ARG A 136 -0.63 1.09 28.81
N SER A 137 -1.01 -0.18 28.99
CA SER A 137 -0.57 -0.97 30.15
C SER A 137 0.89 -1.42 30.06
N GLY A 138 1.55 -1.23 28.92
CA GLY A 138 2.90 -1.76 28.66
C GLY A 138 2.95 -3.28 28.50
N ALA A 139 1.81 -3.98 28.56
CA ALA A 139 1.73 -5.44 28.46
C ALA A 139 2.32 -5.95 27.13
N LEU A 140 2.08 -5.23 26.03
CA LEU A 140 2.68 -5.56 24.73
C LEU A 140 4.21 -5.43 24.75
N GLY A 141 4.75 -4.41 25.41
CA GLY A 141 6.19 -4.22 25.56
C GLY A 141 6.83 -5.34 26.40
N LEU A 142 6.17 -5.75 27.48
CA LEU A 142 6.63 -6.85 28.32
C LEU A 142 6.59 -8.19 27.55
N LEU A 143 5.50 -8.48 26.84
CA LEU A 143 5.35 -9.68 26.01
C LEU A 143 6.40 -9.75 24.90
N ARG A 144 6.75 -8.62 24.29
CA ARG A 144 7.83 -8.56 23.29
C ARG A 144 9.19 -8.89 23.92
N ARG A 145 9.47 -8.38 25.12
CA ARG A 145 10.75 -8.63 25.82
C ARG A 145 10.97 -10.09 26.21
N THR A 146 9.90 -10.87 26.43
CA THR A 146 10.05 -12.29 26.77
C THR A 146 10.40 -13.16 25.56
N GLY A 147 10.15 -12.68 24.34
CA GLY A 147 10.36 -13.44 23.10
C GLY A 147 9.47 -14.70 22.97
N LEU A 148 8.58 -14.96 23.95
CA LEU A 148 7.75 -16.17 23.97
C LEU A 148 6.70 -16.15 22.87
N VAL A 149 6.18 -14.98 22.51
CA VAL A 149 5.19 -14.84 21.42
C VAL A 149 5.79 -15.25 20.09
N GLY A 150 7.00 -14.80 19.76
CA GLY A 150 7.69 -15.15 18.53
C GLY A 150 8.00 -16.64 18.40
N ARG A 151 8.34 -17.30 19.52
CA ARG A 151 8.58 -18.75 19.56
C ARG A 151 7.32 -19.58 19.32
N VAL A 152 6.14 -19.05 19.67
CA VAL A 152 4.85 -19.74 19.53
C VAL A 152 4.16 -19.42 18.21
N SER A 153 4.17 -18.14 17.81
CA SER A 153 3.64 -17.67 16.52
C SER A 153 4.38 -16.41 16.06
N PRO A 154 5.32 -16.55 15.11
CA PRO A 154 5.96 -15.41 14.44
C PRO A 154 4.95 -14.42 13.85
N GLU A 155 3.81 -14.93 13.36
CA GLU A 155 2.78 -14.13 12.70
C GLU A 155 2.06 -13.21 13.69
N LEU A 156 1.79 -13.68 14.91
CA LEU A 156 1.25 -12.83 15.98
C LEU A 156 2.26 -11.79 16.45
N GLU A 157 3.54 -12.13 16.53
CA GLU A 157 4.59 -11.16 16.83
C GLU A 157 4.66 -10.06 15.76
N VAL A 158 4.56 -10.44 14.49
CA VAL A 158 4.50 -9.46 13.40
C VAL A 158 3.26 -8.58 13.50
N MET A 159 2.06 -9.15 13.66
CA MET A 159 0.84 -8.35 13.83
C MET A 159 0.93 -7.37 15.01
N GLN A 160 1.50 -7.81 16.13
CA GLN A 160 1.69 -6.95 17.31
C GLN A 160 2.72 -5.86 17.05
N SER A 161 3.86 -6.18 16.42
CA SER A 161 4.95 -5.24 16.16
C SER A 161 4.60 -4.19 15.11
N LEU A 162 3.76 -4.55 14.14
CA LEU A 162 3.28 -3.64 13.11
C LEU A 162 2.18 -2.69 13.58
N ALA A 163 1.49 -2.99 14.69
CA ALA A 163 0.39 -2.16 15.16
C ALA A 163 0.88 -0.75 15.55
N PRO A 164 0.39 0.32 14.89
CA PRO A 164 0.85 1.68 15.16
C PRO A 164 0.39 2.16 16.55
N PRO A 165 1.08 3.16 17.14
CA PRO A 165 0.65 3.75 18.40
C PRO A 165 -0.75 4.37 18.28
N LEU A 166 -1.66 3.97 19.17
CA LEU A 166 -3.08 4.34 19.06
C LEU A 166 -3.46 5.57 19.90
N GLY A 167 -3.72 6.67 19.20
CA GLY A 167 -4.37 7.86 19.74
C GLY A 167 -5.91 7.79 19.74
N PRO A 168 -6.58 8.92 20.08
CA PRO A 168 -8.00 9.11 19.78
C PRO A 168 -8.29 8.83 18.31
N ARG A 169 -9.49 8.32 18.02
CA ARG A 169 -9.90 8.04 16.64
C ARG A 169 -10.17 9.36 15.91
N VAL A 170 -9.53 9.55 14.76
CA VAL A 170 -9.74 10.70 13.88
C VAL A 170 -10.72 10.28 12.77
N THR A 171 -11.75 11.10 12.55
CA THR A 171 -12.75 10.88 11.49
C THR A 171 -12.77 12.04 10.51
N VAL A 172 -13.22 11.76 9.30
CA VAL A 172 -13.50 12.77 8.27
C VAL A 172 -15.00 13.01 8.18
N ALA A 173 -15.40 14.26 7.91
CA ALA A 173 -16.79 14.60 7.69
C ALA A 173 -17.27 14.04 6.32
N PRO A 174 -18.56 13.68 6.16
CA PRO A 174 -19.08 13.16 4.90
C PRO A 174 -18.94 14.14 3.73
N ARG A 175 -18.95 15.44 4.03
CA ARG A 175 -18.75 16.50 3.05
C ARG A 175 -17.93 17.61 3.68
N THR A 176 -16.91 18.09 2.98
CA THR A 176 -16.07 19.22 3.39
C THR A 176 -16.04 20.23 2.25
N PRO A 177 -16.42 21.51 2.50
CA PRO A 177 -16.41 22.52 1.45
C PRO A 177 -14.99 22.86 0.98
N ALA A 178 -14.88 23.28 -0.28
CA ALA A 178 -13.66 23.87 -0.81
C ALA A 178 -13.31 25.16 -0.06
N GLN A 179 -12.03 25.45 0.07
CA GLN A 179 -11.52 26.74 0.53
C GLN A 179 -11.09 27.57 -0.68
N GLY A 180 -11.51 28.84 -0.72
CA GLY A 180 -11.31 29.69 -1.89
C GLY A 180 -12.24 29.30 -3.05
N PRO A 181 -11.84 29.60 -4.31
CA PRO A 181 -12.60 29.22 -5.49
C PRO A 181 -12.79 27.70 -5.58
N ARG A 182 -14.02 27.27 -5.84
CA ARG A 182 -14.33 25.85 -6.04
C ARG A 182 -13.81 25.42 -7.42
N ARG A 183 -12.88 24.47 -7.43
CA ARG A 183 -12.20 23.97 -8.64
C ARG A 183 -12.66 22.58 -9.06
N ALA A 184 -13.02 21.73 -8.09
CA ALA A 184 -13.48 20.36 -8.36
C ALA A 184 -14.38 19.84 -7.23
N VAL A 185 -15.13 18.77 -7.51
CA VAL A 185 -15.83 17.95 -6.51
C VAL A 185 -15.26 16.55 -6.57
N VAL A 186 -14.68 16.10 -5.46
CA VAL A 186 -13.96 14.82 -5.43
C VAL A 186 -14.54 13.88 -4.37
N GLY A 187 -14.74 12.62 -4.74
CA GLY A 187 -14.96 11.54 -3.80
C GLY A 187 -13.64 11.15 -3.14
N MET A 188 -13.64 10.82 -1.85
CA MET A 188 -12.44 10.35 -1.16
C MET A 188 -12.65 8.96 -0.55
N LEU A 189 -11.74 8.05 -0.91
CA LEU A 189 -11.60 6.78 -0.21
C LEU A 189 -10.88 6.98 1.14
N THR A 190 -11.48 6.47 2.20
CA THR A 190 -10.91 6.44 3.56
C THR A 190 -10.17 5.14 3.87
N GLY A 191 -10.45 4.07 3.10
CA GLY A 191 -9.87 2.74 3.24
C GLY A 191 -10.40 1.95 4.45
N CYS A 192 -10.04 0.66 4.53
CA CYS A 192 -10.42 -0.20 5.65
C CYS A 192 -9.46 -0.04 6.84
N VAL A 193 -8.18 -0.38 6.65
CA VAL A 193 -7.13 -0.26 7.67
C VAL A 193 -6.81 1.21 7.94
N GLN A 194 -6.64 2.01 6.89
CA GLN A 194 -6.24 3.42 7.03
C GLN A 194 -7.27 4.25 7.81
N ARG A 195 -8.58 4.09 7.54
CA ARG A 195 -9.65 4.78 8.29
C ARG A 195 -9.58 4.56 9.78
N GLU A 196 -9.18 3.36 10.20
CA GLU A 196 -9.15 3.03 11.61
C GLU A 196 -7.79 3.32 12.22
N PHE A 197 -6.66 3.02 11.57
CA PHE A 197 -5.31 3.12 12.15
C PHE A 197 -4.53 4.38 11.78
N PHE A 198 -4.89 5.06 10.70
CA PHE A 198 -4.20 6.22 10.15
C PHE A 198 -5.20 7.33 9.77
N GLY A 199 -6.16 7.59 10.66
CA GLY A 199 -7.24 8.55 10.42
C GLY A 199 -6.73 9.98 10.23
N GLU A 200 -5.56 10.30 10.79
CA GLU A 200 -4.84 11.56 10.60
C GLU A 200 -4.38 11.76 9.15
N VAL A 201 -3.99 10.69 8.44
CA VAL A 201 -3.68 10.76 7.00
C VAL A 201 -4.92 11.13 6.20
N ASN A 202 -6.06 10.54 6.54
CA ASN A 202 -7.33 10.88 5.89
C ASN A 202 -7.75 12.32 6.17
N ALA A 203 -7.64 12.77 7.42
CA ALA A 203 -7.96 14.14 7.78
C ALA A 203 -7.02 15.16 7.12
N ALA A 204 -5.73 14.85 7.02
CA ALA A 204 -4.76 15.66 6.28
C ALA A 204 -5.10 15.71 4.79
N THR A 205 -5.47 14.58 4.19
CA THR A 205 -5.89 14.51 2.78
C THR A 205 -7.11 15.40 2.50
N VAL A 206 -8.13 15.34 3.35
CA VAL A 206 -9.31 16.22 3.23
C VAL A 206 -8.92 17.69 3.33
N ARG A 207 -8.06 18.06 4.29
CA ARG A 207 -7.61 19.45 4.45
C ARG A 207 -6.79 19.95 3.27
N VAL A 208 -5.89 19.12 2.74
CA VAL A 208 -5.10 19.44 1.54
C VAL A 208 -6.03 19.65 0.36
N LEU A 209 -6.91 18.70 0.06
CA LEU A 209 -7.85 18.83 -1.06
C LEU A 209 -8.75 20.08 -0.91
N ALA A 210 -9.28 20.34 0.29
CA ALA A 210 -10.09 21.52 0.56
C ALA A 210 -9.31 22.82 0.36
N ALA A 211 -8.08 22.92 0.87
CA ALA A 211 -7.21 24.08 0.68
C ALA A 211 -6.84 24.31 -0.79
N GLU A 212 -6.83 23.24 -1.58
CA GLU A 212 -6.57 23.26 -3.02
C GLU A 212 -7.82 23.56 -3.88
N GLY A 213 -8.94 23.91 -3.24
CA GLY A 213 -10.18 24.30 -3.91
C GLY A 213 -11.11 23.14 -4.26
N CYS A 214 -10.84 21.93 -3.75
CA CYS A 214 -11.74 20.78 -3.95
C CYS A 214 -12.81 20.73 -2.87
N GLU A 215 -14.05 20.53 -3.28
CA GLU A 215 -15.09 20.07 -2.39
C GLU A 215 -14.98 18.56 -2.22
N VAL A 216 -14.80 18.09 -0.98
CA VAL A 216 -14.51 16.69 -0.71
C VAL A 216 -15.75 15.98 -0.19
N VAL A 217 -16.13 14.89 -0.85
CA VAL A 217 -17.21 13.99 -0.45
C VAL A 217 -16.61 12.66 0.00
N ALA A 218 -16.80 12.29 1.26
CA ALA A 218 -16.30 11.04 1.83
C ALA A 218 -17.48 10.18 2.34
N PRO A 219 -18.14 9.39 1.47
CA PRO A 219 -19.34 8.64 1.85
C PRO A 219 -19.08 7.72 3.05
N GLU A 220 -19.93 7.74 4.08
CA GLU A 220 -19.67 6.96 5.31
C GLU A 220 -19.83 5.45 5.12
N THR A 221 -20.65 5.07 4.14
CA THR A 221 -21.09 3.70 3.81
C THR A 221 -20.03 2.87 3.06
N GLN A 222 -18.94 3.52 2.65
CA GLN A 222 -17.84 2.88 1.93
C GLN A 222 -17.21 1.71 2.72
N GLY A 223 -16.73 0.71 1.98
CA GLY A 223 -16.15 -0.53 2.48
C GLY A 223 -14.65 -0.65 2.21
N CYS A 224 -14.17 -1.90 2.09
CA CYS A 224 -12.83 -2.20 1.63
C CYS A 224 -12.68 -1.91 0.13
N CYS A 225 -11.47 -1.57 -0.31
CA CYS A 225 -11.09 -1.49 -1.72
C CYS A 225 -10.88 -2.86 -2.40
N GLY A 226 -10.86 -3.95 -1.63
CA GLY A 226 -10.67 -5.31 -2.15
C GLY A 226 -9.21 -5.72 -2.38
N ALA A 227 -8.26 -4.77 -2.33
CA ALA A 227 -6.84 -5.00 -2.62
C ALA A 227 -6.25 -6.24 -1.92
N LEU A 228 -6.45 -6.37 -0.60
CA LEU A 228 -5.92 -7.52 0.16
C LEU A 228 -6.46 -8.86 -0.36
N SER A 229 -7.75 -8.91 -0.70
CA SER A 229 -8.43 -10.12 -1.16
C SER A 229 -7.95 -10.50 -2.57
N VAL A 230 -7.92 -9.54 -3.50
CA VAL A 230 -7.49 -9.77 -4.89
C VAL A 230 -6.03 -10.23 -4.94
N HIS A 231 -5.11 -9.50 -4.30
CA HIS A 231 -3.67 -9.83 -4.36
C HIS A 231 -3.32 -11.18 -3.73
N THR A 232 -4.22 -11.80 -2.96
CA THR A 232 -4.00 -13.11 -2.32
C THR A 232 -4.86 -14.24 -2.90
N GLY A 233 -5.55 -13.98 -4.01
CA GLY A 233 -6.36 -14.99 -4.73
C GLY A 233 -7.81 -15.09 -4.27
N ARG A 234 -8.28 -14.28 -3.32
CA ARG A 234 -9.70 -14.24 -2.89
C ARG A 234 -10.51 -13.36 -3.82
N GLU A 235 -10.53 -13.74 -5.09
CA GLU A 235 -11.05 -12.95 -6.21
C GLU A 235 -12.51 -12.55 -6.04
N GLU A 236 -13.42 -13.47 -5.71
CA GLU A 236 -14.85 -13.16 -5.60
C GLU A 236 -15.17 -12.23 -4.41
N GLU A 237 -14.42 -12.34 -3.32
CA GLU A 237 -14.50 -11.38 -2.22
C GLU A 237 -14.06 -9.99 -2.68
N GLY A 238 -12.97 -9.91 -3.45
CA GLY A 238 -12.50 -8.69 -4.10
C GLY A 238 -13.57 -8.06 -5.02
N ARG A 239 -14.18 -8.87 -5.90
CA ARG A 239 -15.27 -8.45 -6.81
C ARG A 239 -16.46 -7.90 -6.04
N THR A 240 -16.85 -8.55 -4.95
CA THR A 240 -17.94 -8.08 -4.07
C THR A 240 -17.62 -6.71 -3.45
N PHE A 241 -16.39 -6.50 -3.00
CA PHE A 241 -15.97 -5.19 -2.50
C PHE A 241 -15.94 -4.11 -3.60
N ALA A 242 -15.46 -4.47 -4.79
CA ALA A 242 -15.40 -3.57 -5.94
C ALA A 242 -16.80 -3.08 -6.36
N ARG A 243 -17.75 -4.01 -6.56
CA ARG A 243 -19.16 -3.67 -6.88
C ARG A 243 -19.75 -2.68 -5.90
N ARG A 244 -19.59 -2.94 -4.60
CA ARG A 244 -20.11 -2.07 -3.55
C ARG A 244 -19.48 -0.68 -3.55
N LEU A 245 -18.17 -0.57 -3.84
CA LEU A 245 -17.53 0.74 -3.92
C LEU A 245 -17.95 1.53 -5.16
N VAL A 246 -18.11 0.86 -6.30
CA VAL A 246 -18.70 1.47 -7.51
C VAL A 246 -20.07 2.06 -7.17
N ASP A 247 -20.98 1.26 -6.58
CA ASP A 247 -22.31 1.73 -6.17
C ASP A 247 -22.24 2.92 -5.21
N THR A 248 -21.31 2.87 -4.24
CA THR A 248 -21.19 3.90 -3.20
C THR A 248 -20.78 5.27 -3.79
N PHE A 249 -19.82 5.28 -4.71
CA PHE A 249 -19.32 6.52 -5.30
C PHE A 249 -20.17 7.02 -6.47
N GLU A 250 -20.83 6.13 -7.21
CA GLU A 250 -21.85 6.53 -8.18
C GLU A 250 -23.03 7.23 -7.47
N ALA A 251 -23.52 6.65 -6.37
CA ALA A 251 -24.58 7.27 -5.56
C ALA A 251 -24.14 8.61 -4.92
N ALA A 252 -22.83 8.80 -4.69
CA ALA A 252 -22.29 10.05 -4.21
C ALA A 252 -22.20 11.15 -5.29
N GLY A 253 -22.35 10.80 -6.58
CA GLY A 253 -22.38 11.74 -7.69
C GLY A 253 -21.07 12.49 -7.92
N VAL A 254 -19.92 11.81 -7.72
CA VAL A 254 -18.58 12.42 -7.87
C VAL A 254 -17.93 12.05 -9.21
N GLU A 255 -17.21 13.01 -9.79
CA GLU A 255 -16.54 12.85 -11.09
C GLU A 255 -15.14 12.26 -10.95
N THR A 256 -14.46 12.47 -9.82
CA THR A 256 -13.13 11.92 -9.52
C THR A 256 -13.14 11.26 -8.16
N VAL A 257 -12.52 10.08 -8.03
CA VAL A 257 -12.34 9.38 -6.76
C VAL A 257 -10.87 9.41 -6.37
N VAL A 258 -10.57 10.18 -5.33
CA VAL A 258 -9.22 10.34 -4.79
C VAL A 258 -8.90 9.24 -3.79
N VAL A 259 -7.74 8.62 -4.00
CA VAL A 259 -7.18 7.59 -3.14
C VAL A 259 -5.81 8.06 -2.62
N ASN A 260 -5.54 7.82 -1.35
CA ASN A 260 -4.30 8.22 -0.67
C ASN A 260 -3.59 6.99 -0.07
N SER A 261 -3.77 5.84 -0.68
CA SER A 261 -3.13 4.58 -0.32
C SER A 261 -2.81 3.83 -1.59
N ALA A 262 -1.52 3.71 -1.89
CA ALA A 262 -1.02 3.11 -3.13
C ALA A 262 -1.69 1.76 -3.47
N GLY A 263 -1.83 0.88 -2.47
CA GLY A 263 -2.41 -0.45 -2.68
C GLY A 263 -3.91 -0.46 -2.92
N CYS A 264 -4.67 0.51 -2.39
CA CYS A 264 -6.07 0.65 -2.78
C CYS A 264 -6.20 1.29 -4.17
N GLY A 265 -5.34 2.25 -4.49
CA GLY A 265 -5.37 2.94 -5.78
C GLY A 265 -5.08 2.00 -6.95
N SER A 266 -4.10 1.10 -6.84
CA SER A 266 -3.80 0.11 -7.89
C SER A 266 -5.00 -0.79 -8.16
N THR A 267 -5.54 -1.45 -7.14
CA THR A 267 -6.68 -2.35 -7.32
C THR A 267 -7.91 -1.62 -7.85
N MET A 268 -8.18 -0.39 -7.39
CA MET A 268 -9.34 0.40 -7.86
C MET A 268 -9.20 0.83 -9.33
N LYS A 269 -7.98 1.14 -9.80
CA LYS A 269 -7.71 1.40 -11.22
C LYS A 269 -7.81 0.12 -12.08
N GLU A 270 -7.72 -1.05 -11.46
CA GLU A 270 -7.86 -2.37 -12.13
C GLU A 270 -9.29 -2.94 -12.09
N TYR A 271 -10.26 -2.23 -11.51
CA TYR A 271 -11.65 -2.72 -11.42
C TYR A 271 -12.25 -3.07 -12.79
N ALA A 272 -11.84 -2.39 -13.86
CA ALA A 272 -12.24 -2.70 -15.22
C ALA A 272 -11.87 -4.15 -15.62
N HIS A 273 -10.69 -4.63 -15.23
CA HIS A 273 -10.27 -6.00 -15.47
C HIS A 273 -10.92 -6.96 -14.47
N LEU A 274 -10.93 -6.59 -13.18
CA LEU A 274 -11.49 -7.42 -12.11
C LEU A 274 -12.97 -7.75 -12.32
N LEU A 275 -13.74 -6.83 -12.91
CA LEU A 275 -15.18 -6.96 -13.17
C LEU A 275 -15.51 -7.09 -14.67
N ALA A 276 -14.52 -7.42 -15.52
CA ALA A 276 -14.72 -7.50 -16.98
C ALA A 276 -15.83 -8.48 -17.38
N ASP A 277 -15.93 -9.62 -16.67
CA ASP A 277 -16.91 -10.67 -16.94
C ASP A 277 -18.25 -10.46 -16.22
N ASP A 278 -18.43 -9.33 -15.53
CA ASP A 278 -19.68 -9.00 -14.81
C ASP A 278 -20.59 -8.15 -15.71
N PRO A 279 -21.69 -8.70 -16.26
CA PRO A 279 -22.52 -7.98 -17.23
C PRO A 279 -23.16 -6.70 -16.66
N ASP A 280 -23.42 -6.66 -15.36
CA ASP A 280 -24.05 -5.51 -14.69
C ASP A 280 -23.02 -4.43 -14.31
N TYR A 281 -21.74 -4.79 -14.22
CA TYR A 281 -20.69 -3.90 -13.73
C TYR A 281 -19.56 -3.61 -14.71
N ALA A 282 -19.33 -4.39 -15.77
CA ALA A 282 -18.15 -4.23 -16.64
C ALA A 282 -17.99 -2.80 -17.17
N ALA A 283 -19.07 -2.22 -17.73
CA ALA A 283 -19.06 -0.85 -18.23
C ALA A 283 -18.89 0.19 -17.10
N ARG A 284 -19.58 0.00 -15.99
CA ARG A 284 -19.53 0.89 -14.81
C ARG A 284 -18.16 0.89 -14.15
N ALA A 285 -17.54 -0.28 -14.04
CA ALA A 285 -16.21 -0.48 -13.49
C ALA A 285 -15.12 0.17 -14.35
N ARG A 286 -15.27 0.14 -15.69
CA ARG A 286 -14.38 0.87 -16.61
C ARG A 286 -14.45 2.38 -16.37
N VAL A 287 -15.66 2.93 -16.38
CA VAL A 287 -15.89 4.35 -16.10
C VAL A 287 -15.38 4.73 -14.70
N PHE A 288 -15.59 3.86 -13.71
CA PHE A 288 -15.11 4.09 -12.35
C PHE A 288 -13.58 4.11 -12.28
N ALA A 289 -12.91 3.12 -12.85
CA ALA A 289 -11.44 3.02 -12.85
C ALA A 289 -10.80 4.27 -13.49
N ASP A 290 -11.37 4.77 -14.60
CA ASP A 290 -10.89 5.97 -15.28
C ASP A 290 -10.99 7.25 -14.42
N ARG A 291 -11.87 7.26 -13.40
CA ARG A 291 -12.06 8.36 -12.45
C ARG A 291 -11.18 8.27 -11.22
N VAL A 292 -10.51 7.13 -10.98
CA VAL A 292 -9.65 6.95 -9.82
C VAL A 292 -8.36 7.73 -10.02
N ARG A 293 -8.01 8.55 -9.04
CA ARG A 293 -6.75 9.30 -9.01
C ARG A 293 -6.05 9.12 -7.68
N ASP A 294 -4.72 8.99 -7.71
CA ASP A 294 -3.94 9.14 -6.48
C ASP A 294 -4.00 10.60 -6.01
N LEU A 295 -3.85 10.83 -4.71
CA LEU A 295 -3.77 12.18 -4.14
C LEU A 295 -2.70 13.04 -4.84
N SER A 296 -1.52 12.50 -5.08
CA SER A 296 -0.45 13.26 -5.71
C SER A 296 -0.77 13.60 -7.17
N GLU A 297 -1.38 12.65 -7.89
CA GLU A 297 -1.78 12.78 -9.29
C GLU A 297 -2.79 13.93 -9.47
N ILE A 298 -3.89 13.92 -8.71
CA ILE A 298 -4.93 14.96 -8.83
C ILE A 298 -4.42 16.34 -8.41
N LEU A 299 -3.53 16.42 -7.42
CA LEU A 299 -2.98 17.70 -6.97
C LEU A 299 -2.06 18.34 -8.02
N VAL A 300 -1.32 17.53 -8.76
CA VAL A 300 -0.52 18.00 -9.90
C VAL A 300 -1.40 18.38 -11.08
N GLU A 301 -2.41 17.56 -11.42
CA GLU A 301 -3.37 17.86 -12.50
C GLU A 301 -4.10 19.18 -12.28
N LEU A 302 -4.55 19.45 -11.05
CA LEU A 302 -5.18 20.71 -10.71
C LEU A 302 -4.15 21.85 -10.77
N GLY A 303 -2.96 21.66 -10.21
CA GLY A 303 -1.97 22.70 -9.96
C GLY A 303 -2.20 23.39 -8.60
N PRO A 304 -1.14 23.90 -7.97
CA PRO A 304 -1.19 24.42 -6.60
C PRO A 304 -1.96 25.74 -6.50
N GLN A 305 -2.85 25.82 -5.51
CA GLN A 305 -3.57 27.04 -5.10
C GLN A 305 -3.12 27.50 -3.71
N ALA A 306 -3.01 26.59 -2.74
CA ALA A 306 -2.68 26.97 -1.38
C ALA A 306 -1.20 27.33 -1.24
N PRO A 307 -0.85 28.38 -0.49
CA PRO A 307 0.56 28.69 -0.22
C PRO A 307 1.24 27.52 0.48
N ARG A 308 2.53 27.34 0.19
CA ARG A 308 3.38 26.34 0.84
C ARG A 308 4.35 27.03 1.77
N HIS A 309 4.51 26.48 2.96
CA HIS A 309 5.41 26.96 3.99
C HIS A 309 6.44 25.88 4.36
N PRO A 310 7.61 26.26 4.90
CA PRO A 310 8.55 25.32 5.48
C PRO A 310 7.90 24.41 6.52
N VAL A 311 8.29 23.13 6.52
CA VAL A 311 7.80 22.11 7.47
C VAL A 311 8.77 21.83 8.61
N ALA A 312 9.98 22.40 8.56
CA ALA A 312 10.96 22.41 9.63
C ALA A 312 11.00 23.78 10.32
N ALA A 313 11.21 23.79 11.63
CA ALA A 313 11.37 25.02 12.41
C ALA A 313 12.85 25.44 12.51
N THR A 314 13.56 25.37 11.39
CA THR A 314 14.99 25.65 11.25
C THR A 314 15.25 26.47 9.99
N THR A 315 16.34 27.23 9.96
CA THR A 315 16.77 27.93 8.73
C THR A 315 17.46 27.01 7.73
N GLU A 316 18.01 25.89 8.19
CA GLU A 316 18.69 24.91 7.34
C GLU A 316 17.68 24.10 6.49
N PRO A 317 18.03 23.75 5.24
CA PRO A 317 17.22 22.85 4.42
C PRO A 317 16.99 21.49 5.07
N LEU A 318 15.76 21.00 5.01
CA LEU A 318 15.38 19.66 5.42
C LEU A 318 15.64 18.66 4.29
N THR A 319 16.66 17.81 4.44
CA THR A 319 16.86 16.66 3.55
C THR A 319 15.73 15.64 3.76
N LEU A 320 14.96 15.41 2.71
CA LEU A 320 13.77 14.56 2.69
C LEU A 320 13.98 13.42 1.69
N ALA A 321 13.86 12.17 2.14
CA ALA A 321 13.91 11.00 1.28
C ALA A 321 12.49 10.51 0.92
N TYR A 322 12.23 10.28 -0.37
CA TYR A 322 10.93 9.73 -0.81
C TYR A 322 11.02 8.23 -1.08
N HIS A 323 10.16 7.45 -0.41
CA HIS A 323 10.00 6.03 -0.68
C HIS A 323 8.85 5.78 -1.66
N ASP A 324 9.22 5.30 -2.85
CA ASP A 324 8.30 4.81 -3.86
C ASP A 324 7.54 3.58 -3.36
N ALA A 325 6.27 3.77 -3.00
CA ALA A 325 5.37 2.65 -2.79
C ALA A 325 5.19 1.91 -4.13
N CYS A 326 5.53 0.62 -4.16
CA CYS A 326 5.55 -0.18 -5.39
C CYS A 326 4.24 -0.12 -6.21
N HIS A 327 3.08 -0.18 -5.55
CA HIS A 327 1.79 -0.04 -6.24
C HIS A 327 1.50 1.36 -6.78
N LEU A 328 2.10 2.42 -6.23
CA LEU A 328 1.96 3.76 -6.79
C LEU A 328 2.86 3.92 -8.02
N ARG A 329 4.12 3.48 -7.91
CA ARG A 329 5.13 3.58 -8.97
C ARG A 329 4.84 2.64 -10.15
N HIS A 330 4.69 1.36 -9.88
CA HIS A 330 4.68 0.32 -10.91
C HIS A 330 3.28 0.00 -11.43
N ALA A 331 2.31 -0.18 -10.54
CA ALA A 331 0.94 -0.52 -10.95
C ALA A 331 0.18 0.72 -11.44
N GLN A 332 0.27 1.85 -10.74
CA GLN A 332 -0.42 3.08 -11.15
C GLN A 332 0.39 3.99 -12.08
N GLY A 333 1.71 3.78 -12.22
CA GLY A 333 2.57 4.63 -13.06
C GLY A 333 2.84 6.03 -12.51
N VAL A 334 2.50 6.30 -11.24
CA VAL A 334 2.62 7.63 -10.63
C VAL A 334 3.99 7.76 -9.96
N VAL A 335 4.92 8.47 -10.62
CA VAL A 335 6.33 8.60 -10.18
C VAL A 335 6.73 10.04 -9.90
N SER A 336 6.48 10.95 -10.84
CA SER A 336 6.90 12.35 -10.74
C SER A 336 6.03 13.18 -9.80
N ALA A 337 4.74 12.88 -9.70
CA ALA A 337 3.78 13.71 -8.98
C ALA A 337 4.12 13.90 -7.48
N PRO A 338 4.45 12.85 -6.70
CA PRO A 338 4.87 13.03 -5.30
C PRO A 338 6.11 13.92 -5.18
N ARG A 339 7.08 13.74 -6.08
CA ARG A 339 8.35 14.48 -6.09
C ARG A 339 8.13 15.96 -6.39
N GLN A 340 7.29 16.26 -7.37
CA GLN A 340 6.93 17.64 -7.73
C GLN A 340 6.25 18.35 -6.56
N LEU A 341 5.31 17.69 -5.87
CA LEU A 341 4.60 18.29 -4.74
C LEU A 341 5.50 18.50 -3.53
N LEU A 342 6.37 17.55 -3.22
CA LEU A 342 7.31 17.65 -2.08
C LEU A 342 8.43 18.65 -2.37
N GLY A 343 8.97 18.67 -3.58
CA GLY A 343 10.01 19.63 -3.99
C GLY A 343 9.50 21.08 -4.11
N ALA A 344 8.19 21.29 -4.18
CA ALA A 344 7.59 22.63 -4.14
C ALA A 344 7.50 23.22 -2.72
N ILE A 345 7.83 22.44 -1.68
CA ILE A 345 7.83 22.92 -0.29
C ILE A 345 9.10 23.74 -0.03
N PRO A 346 9.00 25.00 0.44
CA PRO A 346 10.16 25.80 0.73
C PRO A 346 11.07 25.15 1.80
N GLY A 347 12.38 25.14 1.54
CA GLY A 347 13.37 24.59 2.47
C GLY A 347 13.44 23.05 2.50
N VAL A 348 12.85 22.36 1.52
CA VAL A 348 13.03 20.91 1.33
C VAL A 348 14.10 20.63 0.28
N ASP A 349 15.05 19.76 0.63
CA ASP A 349 15.99 19.15 -0.32
C ASP A 349 15.61 17.68 -0.52
N LEU A 350 15.06 17.35 -1.69
CA LEU A 350 14.53 16.02 -1.98
C LEU A 350 15.65 15.11 -2.49
N VAL A 351 15.86 13.98 -1.79
CA VAL A 351 16.84 12.96 -2.18
C VAL A 351 16.17 11.64 -2.51
N GLU A 352 16.75 10.93 -3.48
CA GLU A 352 16.29 9.60 -3.87
C GLU A 352 16.87 8.52 -2.95
N ILE A 353 16.05 7.54 -2.60
CA ILE A 353 16.51 6.34 -1.90
C ILE A 353 17.11 5.39 -2.93
N PRO A 354 18.37 4.93 -2.76
CA PRO A 354 18.93 3.90 -3.62
C PRO A 354 18.08 2.63 -3.61
N ASP A 355 17.89 2.00 -4.77
CA ASP A 355 16.96 0.88 -4.94
C ASP A 355 15.54 1.21 -4.42
N GLY A 356 15.14 2.49 -4.49
CA GLY A 356 13.91 3.04 -3.91
C GLY A 356 12.65 2.30 -4.34
N GLU A 357 12.65 1.84 -5.59
CA GLU A 357 11.61 1.07 -6.27
C GLU A 357 11.42 -0.36 -5.75
N ILE A 358 12.46 -0.93 -5.11
CA ILE A 358 12.37 -2.29 -4.57
C ILE A 358 11.41 -2.33 -3.38
N CYS A 359 10.56 -3.35 -3.35
CA CYS A 359 9.51 -3.51 -2.35
C CYS A 359 10.06 -3.53 -0.92
N CYS A 360 9.34 -2.88 -0.01
CA CYS A 360 9.69 -2.81 1.42
C CYS A 360 9.39 -4.08 2.22
N GLY A 361 8.72 -5.07 1.63
CA GLY A 361 8.32 -6.32 2.31
C GLY A 361 6.92 -6.31 2.94
N SER A 362 6.16 -5.20 2.87
CA SER A 362 4.81 -5.15 3.45
C SER A 362 3.78 -5.95 2.64
N ALA A 363 3.64 -5.61 1.34
CA ALA A 363 2.73 -6.21 0.36
C ALA A 363 1.36 -6.66 0.94
N GLY A 364 0.66 -5.72 1.59
CA GLY A 364 -0.64 -5.98 2.21
C GLY A 364 -0.52 -6.84 3.46
N VAL A 365 -0.72 -8.15 3.32
CA VAL A 365 -0.62 -9.14 4.41
C VAL A 365 0.60 -10.05 4.28
N TYR A 366 1.46 -9.82 3.27
CA TYR A 366 2.65 -10.62 3.02
C TYR A 366 3.55 -10.68 4.25
N ASN A 367 3.78 -9.56 4.95
CA ASN A 367 4.59 -9.55 6.16
C ASN A 367 4.06 -10.43 7.31
N ILE A 368 2.76 -10.76 7.31
CA ILE A 368 2.16 -11.69 8.28
C ILE A 368 2.32 -13.13 7.79
N LEU A 369 2.11 -13.37 6.49
CA LEU A 369 2.13 -14.71 5.89
C LEU A 369 3.56 -15.22 5.64
N GLN A 370 4.52 -14.31 5.42
CA GLN A 370 5.91 -14.57 5.06
C GLN A 370 6.84 -13.64 5.89
N PRO A 371 6.88 -13.81 7.23
CA PRO A 371 7.46 -12.84 8.16
C PRO A 371 8.98 -12.66 8.04
N GLU A 372 9.70 -13.74 7.70
CA GLU A 372 11.15 -13.75 7.54
C GLU A 372 11.60 -12.93 6.31
N PRO A 373 11.19 -13.25 5.06
CA PRO A 373 11.59 -12.46 3.91
C PRO A 373 11.07 -11.02 3.96
N ALA A 374 9.90 -10.80 4.54
CA ALA A 374 9.40 -9.44 4.77
C ALA A 374 10.33 -8.63 5.68
N THR A 375 10.86 -9.27 6.74
CA THR A 375 11.82 -8.66 7.66
C THR A 375 13.11 -8.30 6.96
N GLU A 376 13.67 -9.22 6.18
CA GLU A 376 14.91 -9.00 5.42
C GLU A 376 14.79 -7.86 4.40
N LEU A 377 13.67 -7.81 3.64
CA LEU A 377 13.38 -6.71 2.71
C LEU A 377 13.23 -5.37 3.44
N GLY A 378 12.56 -5.38 4.60
CA GLY A 378 12.43 -4.20 5.44
C GLY A 378 13.78 -3.68 5.92
N ASP A 379 14.65 -4.55 6.38
CA ASP A 379 16.00 -4.20 6.87
C ASP A 379 16.89 -3.66 5.74
N ARG A 380 16.86 -4.29 4.55
CA ARG A 380 17.56 -3.77 3.38
C ARG A 380 17.06 -2.39 2.96
N LYS A 381 15.74 -2.16 3.02
CA LYS A 381 15.14 -0.85 2.73
C LYS A 381 15.56 0.19 3.77
N ALA A 382 15.53 -0.15 5.05
CA ALA A 382 15.98 0.73 6.14
C ALA A 382 17.46 1.10 5.97
N ALA A 383 18.33 0.14 5.65
CA ALA A 383 19.75 0.42 5.38
C ALA A 383 19.91 1.41 4.20
N SER A 384 19.15 1.23 3.12
CA SER A 384 19.19 2.12 1.95
C SER A 384 18.73 3.54 2.29
N ILE A 385 17.70 3.66 3.12
CA ILE A 385 17.21 4.95 3.65
C ILE A 385 18.29 5.63 4.50
N LEU A 386 18.92 4.91 5.42
CA LEU A 386 19.92 5.48 6.33
C LEU A 386 21.13 6.04 5.57
N ARG A 387 21.51 5.45 4.43
CA ARG A 387 22.59 5.97 3.56
C ARG A 387 22.28 7.33 2.93
N THR A 388 21.01 7.74 2.86
CA THR A 388 20.63 9.05 2.30
C THR A 388 20.98 10.22 3.23
N GLY A 389 21.14 9.96 4.53
CA GLY A 389 21.31 11.02 5.53
C GLY A 389 20.05 11.88 5.76
N ALA A 390 18.90 11.49 5.21
CA ALA A 390 17.67 12.27 5.31
C ALA A 390 17.15 12.34 6.77
N GLY A 391 16.68 13.53 7.16
CA GLY A 391 16.03 13.76 8.46
C GLY A 391 14.53 13.40 8.47
N LEU A 392 13.95 13.19 7.30
CA LEU A 392 12.55 12.82 7.10
C LEU A 392 12.42 11.84 5.93
N VAL A 393 11.61 10.81 6.11
CA VAL A 393 11.19 9.92 5.03
C VAL A 393 9.72 10.14 4.74
N VAL A 394 9.32 10.05 3.47
CA VAL A 394 7.92 10.22 3.04
C VAL A 394 7.49 9.09 2.12
N THR A 395 6.25 8.63 2.25
CA THR A 395 5.63 7.63 1.35
C THR A 395 4.15 7.91 1.12
N ALA A 396 3.52 7.13 0.24
CA ALA A 396 2.11 7.22 -0.13
C ALA A 396 1.31 5.94 0.23
N ASN A 397 1.83 5.13 1.16
CA ASN A 397 1.19 3.86 1.53
C ASN A 397 1.37 3.51 3.01
N PRO A 398 0.27 3.25 3.76
CA PRO A 398 0.35 2.92 5.19
C PRO A 398 1.10 1.61 5.47
N GLY A 399 1.02 0.63 4.58
CA GLY A 399 1.77 -0.63 4.74
C GLY A 399 3.29 -0.42 4.71
N CYS A 400 3.76 0.43 3.79
CA CYS A 400 5.18 0.81 3.72
C CYS A 400 5.61 1.55 4.98
N LEU A 401 4.77 2.49 5.46
CA LEU A 401 4.98 3.23 6.70
C LEU A 401 5.24 2.28 7.87
N MET A 402 4.32 1.33 8.11
CA MET A 402 4.44 0.37 9.22
C MET A 402 5.68 -0.52 9.10
N GLN A 403 5.95 -1.04 7.91
CA GLN A 403 7.02 -2.02 7.69
C GLN A 403 8.41 -1.39 7.84
N ILE A 404 8.63 -0.23 7.23
CA ILE A 404 9.95 0.42 7.25
C ILE A 404 10.17 1.12 8.59
N SER A 405 9.15 1.74 9.21
CA SER A 405 9.32 2.30 10.56
C SER A 405 9.77 1.23 11.55
N ARG A 406 9.18 0.03 11.50
CA ARG A 406 9.63 -1.12 12.31
C ARG A 406 11.09 -1.51 12.00
N ALA A 407 11.48 -1.53 10.73
CA ALA A 407 12.85 -1.87 10.34
C ALA A 407 13.87 -0.83 10.82
N LEU A 408 13.54 0.47 10.72
CA LEU A 408 14.34 1.58 11.24
C LEU A 408 14.48 1.52 12.78
N GLU A 409 13.38 1.23 13.50
CA GLU A 409 13.41 1.01 14.94
C GLU A 409 14.31 -0.17 15.32
N ARG A 410 14.21 -1.29 14.59
CA ARG A 410 15.05 -2.48 14.81
C ARG A 410 16.53 -2.22 14.54
N ALA A 411 16.83 -1.37 13.55
CA ALA A 411 18.19 -0.92 13.26
C ALA A 411 18.75 0.07 14.31
N GLY A 412 17.94 0.50 15.29
CA GLY A 412 18.36 1.47 16.31
C GLY A 412 18.38 2.92 15.84
N HIS A 413 17.83 3.20 14.65
CA HIS A 413 17.79 4.53 14.04
C HIS A 413 16.35 4.94 13.72
N PRO A 414 15.49 5.18 14.73
CA PRO A 414 14.14 5.65 14.48
C PRO A 414 14.21 7.02 13.79
N LEU A 415 13.61 7.10 12.60
CA LEU A 415 13.49 8.34 11.84
C LEU A 415 12.02 8.71 11.68
N PRO A 416 11.69 10.02 11.65
CA PRO A 416 10.38 10.47 11.22
C PRO A 416 10.08 9.91 9.82
N PHE A 417 9.07 9.06 9.76
CA PHE A 417 8.54 8.52 8.52
C PHE A 417 7.05 8.84 8.49
N VAL A 418 6.59 9.55 7.46
CA VAL A 418 5.21 10.06 7.39
C VAL A 418 4.61 9.91 6.00
N HIS A 419 3.29 10.08 5.94
CA HIS A 419 2.56 10.06 4.68
C HIS A 419 2.67 11.40 3.94
N THR A 420 2.70 11.37 2.61
CA THR A 420 2.76 12.56 1.72
C THR A 420 1.68 13.58 2.07
N ALA A 421 0.44 13.14 2.29
CA ALA A 421 -0.66 14.01 2.71
C ALA A 421 -0.38 14.79 4.00
N VAL A 422 0.32 14.19 4.97
CA VAL A 422 0.63 14.83 6.26
C VAL A 422 1.66 15.94 6.09
N VAL A 423 2.65 15.73 5.21
CA VAL A 423 3.67 16.74 4.88
C VAL A 423 3.04 17.92 4.16
N LEU A 424 2.21 17.65 3.14
CA LEU A 424 1.51 18.70 2.39
C LEU A 424 0.57 19.49 3.30
N ASP A 425 -0.19 18.82 4.17
CA ASP A 425 -1.07 19.47 5.14
C ASP A 425 -0.29 20.36 6.12
N ALA A 426 0.86 19.90 6.62
CA ALA A 426 1.71 20.68 7.51
C ALA A 426 2.25 21.93 6.80
N SER A 427 2.74 21.75 5.56
CA SER A 427 3.25 22.84 4.72
C SER A 427 2.17 23.87 4.40
N ILE A 428 0.95 23.45 4.06
CA ILE A 428 -0.17 24.36 3.78
C ILE A 428 -0.58 25.15 5.03
N ARG A 429 -0.57 24.51 6.20
CA ARG A 429 -0.97 25.16 7.46
C ARG A 429 0.14 26.01 8.09
N GLY A 430 1.37 25.96 7.56
CA GLY A 430 2.51 26.66 8.17
C GLY A 430 2.87 26.12 9.56
N VAL A 431 2.69 24.82 9.78
CA VAL A 431 3.02 24.17 11.06
C VAL A 431 4.18 23.20 10.89
N PRO A 432 5.14 23.14 11.84
CA PRO A 432 6.21 22.16 11.79
C PRO A 432 5.69 20.72 11.89
N LEU A 433 6.36 19.79 11.23
CA LEU A 433 6.08 18.36 11.39
C LEU A 433 6.54 17.87 12.77
N PRO A 434 5.72 17.05 13.48
CA PRO A 434 6.14 16.46 14.74
C PRO A 434 7.39 15.59 14.58
N GLY A 435 8.34 15.73 15.51
CA GLY A 435 9.56 14.92 15.53
C GLY A 435 10.71 15.45 14.67
N LEU A 436 10.51 16.54 13.93
CA LEU A 436 11.62 17.26 13.29
C LEU A 436 12.32 18.20 14.30
N PRO A 437 13.61 18.50 14.10
CA PRO A 437 14.32 19.49 14.90
C PRO A 437 13.57 20.83 14.90
N SER A 438 13.47 21.44 16.08
CA SER A 438 13.07 22.84 16.23
C SER A 438 14.26 23.60 16.77
N GLU A 439 14.59 24.76 16.21
CA GLU A 439 15.53 25.67 16.89
C GLU A 439 15.02 25.95 18.32
N PRO A 440 15.93 26.02 19.31
CA PRO A 440 15.54 26.50 20.63
C PRO A 440 14.95 27.90 20.43
N ARG A 441 13.69 28.10 20.88
CA ARG A 441 13.09 29.43 20.88
C ARG A 441 14.08 30.35 21.59
N ARG A 442 14.60 31.37 20.90
CA ARG A 442 15.35 32.45 21.55
C ARG A 442 14.40 33.11 22.54
N GLU A 443 14.46 32.70 23.80
CA GLU A 443 13.86 33.44 24.90
C GLU A 443 14.41 34.87 24.85
N GLY A 444 13.49 35.82 24.96
CA GLY A 444 13.67 37.19 24.50
C GLY A 444 14.95 37.87 25.00
N ALA A 445 15.62 38.53 24.06
CA ALA A 445 16.41 39.70 24.40
C ALA A 445 15.43 40.82 24.81
N VAL A 446 14.99 40.77 26.07
CA VAL A 446 14.55 41.97 26.77
C VAL A 446 15.83 42.73 27.16
N ARG A 447 16.09 43.83 26.47
CA ARG A 447 16.85 44.96 27.00
C ARG A 447 16.11 46.23 26.69
#